data_AF-A0A397GXX2-F1
#
_entry.id   AF-A0A397GXX2-F1
#
_cell.length_a   1.000
_cell.length_b   1.000
_cell.length_c   1.000
_cell.angle_alpha   90.00
_cell.angle_beta   90.00
_cell.angle_gamma   90.00
#
_symmetry.space_group_name_H-M   'P 1'
#
loop_
_entity.id
_entity.type
_entity.pdbx_description
1 polymer ?
#
loop_
_entity_poly.entity_id
_entity_poly.type
_entity_poly.pdbx_seq_one_letter_code
_entity_poly.pdbx_strand_id
1 'polypeptide(L)'
;MGVAYKMNNNSFHSFSQLPLELRRLIWKHCLPHRIAEEDTPNFLLDGNECRQACWANRITHQNAQPPAIAFVTSESRQVALEQGRRLELEETTSLESIWVQPRRDVLHLNWTRLRYVVWGKSRRQK
;
A
#
# COMPACT_ATOMS: atom_id res chain seq x y z
N MET A 1 -57.63 -10.12 -0.67
CA MET A 1 -56.93 -9.11 -1.48
C MET A 1 -55.50 -9.01 -0.95
N GLY A 2 -54.54 -9.64 -1.63
CA GLY A 2 -53.12 -9.60 -1.23
C GLY A 2 -52.43 -8.42 -1.87
N VAL A 3 -51.82 -7.55 -1.06
CA VAL A 3 -50.96 -6.47 -1.53
C VAL A 3 -49.60 -7.09 -1.86
N ALA A 4 -49.22 -7.08 -3.14
CA ALA A 4 -47.91 -7.51 -3.58
C ALA A 4 -46.90 -6.40 -3.25
N TYR A 5 -46.06 -6.64 -2.25
CA TYR A 5 -44.95 -5.76 -1.89
C TYR A 5 -43.88 -5.85 -2.99
N LYS A 6 -43.62 -4.72 -3.67
CA LYS A 6 -42.54 -4.62 -4.65
C LYS A 6 -41.21 -4.63 -3.88
N MET A 7 -40.53 -5.78 -3.86
CA MET A 7 -39.18 -5.89 -3.31
C MET A 7 -38.26 -5.00 -4.15
N ASN A 8 -37.83 -3.87 -3.61
CA ASN A 8 -36.79 -3.06 -4.23
C ASN A 8 -35.50 -3.90 -4.26
N ASN A 9 -35.04 -4.21 -5.47
CA ASN A 9 -33.80 -4.90 -5.71
C ASN A 9 -32.65 -3.94 -5.36
N ASN A 10 -32.24 -3.93 -4.09
CA ASN A 10 -31.20 -3.05 -3.54
C ASN A 10 -29.77 -3.40 -4.00
N SER A 11 -29.62 -4.20 -5.05
CA SER A 11 -28.33 -4.54 -5.63
C SER A 11 -27.88 -3.45 -6.59
N PHE A 12 -26.72 -2.86 -6.31
CA PHE A 12 -26.06 -1.87 -7.17
C PHE A 12 -25.54 -2.54 -8.46
N HIS A 13 -26.43 -2.78 -9.42
CA HIS A 13 -26.11 -3.38 -10.72
C HIS A 13 -25.53 -2.39 -11.73
N SER A 14 -25.54 -1.10 -11.41
CA SER A 14 -25.16 -0.05 -12.36
C SER A 14 -23.68 -0.12 -12.74
N PHE A 15 -22.80 -0.59 -11.84
CA PHE A 15 -21.36 -0.64 -12.14
C PHE A 15 -21.04 -1.55 -13.32
N SER A 16 -21.59 -2.77 -13.37
CA SER A 16 -21.31 -3.72 -14.45
C SER A 16 -21.91 -3.32 -15.80
N GLN A 17 -22.91 -2.44 -15.80
CA GLN A 17 -23.56 -1.92 -17.01
C GLN A 17 -22.78 -0.78 -17.67
N LEU A 18 -21.77 -0.22 -16.98
CA LEU A 18 -20.94 0.83 -17.54
C LEU A 18 -19.99 0.27 -18.63
N PRO A 19 -19.71 1.05 -19.69
CA PRO A 19 -18.63 0.77 -20.63
C PRO A 19 -17.30 0.50 -19.91
N LEU A 20 -16.47 -0.34 -20.53
CA LEU A 20 -15.19 -0.77 -19.95
C LEU A 20 -14.30 0.42 -19.58
N GLU A 21 -14.28 1.47 -20.41
CA GLU A 21 -13.47 2.66 -20.17
C GLU A 21 -13.86 3.35 -18.86
N LEU A 22 -15.16 3.50 -18.61
CA LEU A 22 -15.67 4.14 -17.39
C LEU A 22 -15.38 3.30 -16.15
N ARG A 23 -15.59 1.98 -16.23
CA ARG A 23 -15.28 1.08 -15.10
C ARG A 23 -13.80 1.12 -14.73
N ARG A 24 -12.93 1.10 -15.74
CA ARG A 24 -11.47 1.23 -15.54
C ARG A 24 -11.09 2.60 -14.98
N LEU A 25 -11.72 3.70 -15.42
CA LEU A 25 -11.49 5.03 -14.86
C LEU A 25 -11.90 5.10 -13.39
N ILE A 26 -13.05 4.53 -13.03
CA ILE A 26 -13.50 4.43 -11.64
C ILE A 26 -12.46 3.68 -10.81
N TRP A 27 -12.02 2.49 -11.25
CA TRP A 27 -10.99 1.74 -10.52
C TRP A 27 -9.69 2.53 -10.36
N LYS A 28 -9.25 3.23 -11.41
CA LYS A 28 -8.06 4.08 -11.35
C LYS A 28 -8.22 5.21 -10.33
N HIS A 29 -9.42 5.79 -10.20
CA HIS A 29 -9.71 6.83 -9.22
C HIS A 29 -9.83 6.31 -7.79
N CYS A 30 -10.31 5.08 -7.61
CA CYS A 30 -10.43 4.46 -6.30
C CYS A 30 -9.09 3.93 -5.74
N LEU A 31 -8.00 3.95 -6.52
CA LEU A 31 -6.67 3.63 -6.02
C LEU A 31 -6.24 4.62 -4.93
N PRO A 32 -5.69 4.14 -3.80
CA PRO A 32 -5.38 5.00 -2.67
C PRO A 32 -4.16 5.88 -2.96
N HIS A 33 -4.17 7.08 -2.37
CA HIS A 33 -2.98 7.87 -2.09
C HIS A 33 -2.51 7.52 -0.68
N ARG A 34 -1.29 7.02 -0.53
CA ARG A 34 -0.78 6.56 0.77
C ARG A 34 0.67 6.92 0.99
N ILE A 35 1.08 6.84 2.24
CA ILE A 35 2.49 6.86 2.62
C ILE A 35 3.02 5.43 2.48
N ALA A 36 4.08 5.27 1.69
CA ALA A 36 4.81 4.01 1.56
C ALA A 36 6.00 4.05 2.51
N GLU A 37 5.93 3.30 3.60
CA GLU A 37 6.98 3.19 4.62
C GLU A 37 8.00 2.13 4.20
N GLU A 38 9.22 2.55 3.86
CA GLU A 38 10.28 1.63 3.41
C GLU A 38 10.87 0.81 4.58
N ASP A 39 10.98 1.44 5.74
CA ASP A 39 11.62 0.89 6.92
C ASP A 39 10.74 0.97 8.17
N THR A 40 10.98 0.04 9.07
CA THR A 40 10.36 0.03 10.39
C THR A 40 11.18 0.89 11.35
N PRO A 41 10.55 1.63 12.28
CA PRO A 41 11.24 2.54 13.19
C PRO A 41 12.02 1.82 14.32
N ASN A 42 12.64 0.68 14.05
CA ASN A 42 13.33 -0.16 15.04
C ASN A 42 14.47 0.58 15.75
N PHE A 43 15.07 1.57 15.09
CA PHE A 43 16.25 2.29 15.58
C PHE A 43 15.99 3.77 15.89
N LEU A 44 14.73 4.23 15.92
CA LEU A 44 14.43 5.63 16.23
C LEU A 44 14.74 6.02 17.68
N LEU A 45 14.96 5.05 18.58
CA LEU A 45 15.10 5.28 20.03
C LEU A 45 16.27 4.52 20.66
N ASP A 46 17.49 4.71 20.13
CA ASP A 46 18.76 4.30 20.74
C ASP A 46 18.83 2.85 21.26
N GLY A 47 18.18 1.92 20.56
CA GLY A 47 18.26 0.49 20.87
C GLY A 47 17.53 0.07 22.15
N ASN A 48 16.78 0.97 22.80
CA ASN A 48 15.88 0.58 23.87
C ASN A 48 14.54 0.18 23.22
N GLU A 49 14.15 -1.09 23.36
CA GLU A 49 12.87 -1.58 22.86
C GLU A 49 11.78 -0.61 23.30
N CYS A 50 11.21 0.10 22.33
CA CYS A 50 10.30 1.17 22.63
C CYS A 50 9.03 0.55 23.21
N ARG A 51 8.94 0.50 24.54
CA ARG A 51 7.76 0.07 25.30
C ARG A 51 6.51 0.91 24.96
N GLN A 52 6.66 1.98 24.17
CA GLN A 52 5.62 2.91 23.76
C GLN A 52 5.36 2.94 22.24
N ALA A 53 6.11 2.20 21.41
CA ALA A 53 5.84 2.15 19.97
C ALA A 53 4.70 1.16 19.70
N CYS A 54 3.49 1.69 19.56
CA CYS A 54 2.30 0.93 19.20
C CYS A 54 2.54 0.13 17.91
N TRP A 55 2.81 -1.19 17.98
CA TRP A 55 2.77 -2.19 16.89
C TRP A 55 3.25 -1.69 15.50
N ALA A 56 4.22 -0.78 15.44
CA ALA A 56 4.57 -0.06 14.21
C ALA A 56 5.01 -1.05 13.13
N ASN A 57 5.78 -2.06 13.52
CA ASN A 57 6.21 -3.14 12.65
C ASN A 57 5.04 -3.83 11.92
N ARG A 58 3.97 -4.20 12.65
CA ARG A 58 2.80 -4.84 12.03
C ARG A 58 2.09 -3.92 11.05
N ILE A 59 1.93 -2.65 11.40
CA ILE A 59 1.26 -1.67 10.54
C ILE A 59 2.09 -1.39 9.28
N THR A 60 3.40 -1.21 9.41
CA THR A 60 4.33 -1.03 8.29
C THR A 60 4.28 -2.21 7.33
N HIS A 61 4.28 -3.46 7.83
CA HIS A 61 4.11 -4.65 6.97
C HIS A 61 2.75 -4.73 6.29
N GLN A 62 1.67 -4.30 6.95
CA GLN A 62 0.33 -4.23 6.34
C GLN A 62 0.28 -3.15 5.25
N ASN A 63 0.87 -1.99 5.51
CA ASN A 63 1.00 -0.90 4.55
C ASN A 63 1.89 -1.29 3.36
N ALA A 64 2.83 -2.21 3.53
CA ALA A 64 3.66 -2.71 2.44
C ALA A 64 2.94 -3.64 1.46
N GLN A 65 1.73 -4.11 1.78
CA GLN A 65 0.97 -4.99 0.88
C GLN A 65 0.25 -4.24 -0.25
N PRO A 66 -0.17 -4.96 -1.32
CA PRO A 66 -1.06 -4.39 -2.33
C PRO A 66 -2.34 -3.83 -1.69
N PRO A 67 -2.92 -2.74 -2.26
CA PRO A 67 -4.10 -2.11 -1.70
C PRO A 67 -5.30 -3.05 -1.75
N ALA A 68 -6.20 -2.94 -0.76
CA ALA A 68 -7.39 -3.80 -0.64
C ALA A 68 -8.22 -3.86 -1.93
N ILE A 69 -8.26 -2.76 -2.69
CA ILE A 69 -8.97 -2.67 -3.97
C ILE A 69 -8.50 -3.69 -5.01
N ALA A 70 -7.23 -4.13 -4.96
CA ALA A 70 -6.68 -5.16 -5.85
C ALA A 70 -7.36 -6.55 -5.67
N PHE A 71 -8.12 -6.74 -4.58
CA PHE A 71 -8.77 -8.00 -4.26
C PHE A 71 -10.28 -8.01 -4.52
N VAL A 72 -10.86 -6.91 -5.02
CA VAL A 72 -12.31 -6.77 -5.22
C VAL A 72 -12.80 -7.52 -6.46
N THR A 73 -12.16 -7.31 -7.61
CA THR A 73 -12.46 -8.00 -8.88
C THR A 73 -11.18 -8.21 -9.70
N SER A 74 -11.24 -9.06 -10.72
CA SER A 74 -10.14 -9.22 -11.69
C SER A 74 -9.78 -7.93 -12.41
N GLU A 75 -10.79 -7.14 -12.79
CA GLU A 75 -10.60 -5.84 -13.45
C GLU A 75 -9.90 -4.83 -12.52
N SER A 76 -10.34 -4.75 -11.27
CA SER A 76 -9.71 -3.89 -10.27
C SER A 76 -8.25 -4.31 -10.00
N ARG A 77 -8.01 -5.62 -9.91
CA ARG A 77 -6.66 -6.18 -9.76
C ARG A 77 -5.74 -5.79 -10.90
N GLN A 78 -6.23 -5.87 -12.13
CA GLN A 78 -5.47 -5.49 -13.31
C GLN A 78 -5.10 -4.00 -13.26
N VAL A 79 -6.04 -3.13 -12.90
CA VAL A 79 -5.78 -1.70 -12.72
C VAL A 79 -4.74 -1.43 -11.63
N ALA A 80 -4.80 -2.15 -10.51
CA ALA A 80 -3.79 -2.03 -9.45
C ALA A 80 -2.39 -2.45 -9.94
N LEU A 81 -2.28 -3.57 -10.67
CA LEU A 81 -1.01 -4.07 -11.25
C LEU A 81 -0.45 -3.16 -12.34
N GLU A 82 -1.28 -2.41 -13.06
CA GLU A 82 -0.82 -1.42 -14.05
C GLU A 82 -0.28 -0.15 -13.40
N GLN A 83 -0.77 0.21 -12.21
CA GLN A 83 -0.42 1.48 -11.53
C GLN A 83 0.62 1.31 -10.43
N GLY A 84 0.85 0.08 -9.96
CA GLY A 84 1.79 -0.23 -8.90
C GLY A 84 2.58 -1.50 -9.16
N ARG A 85 3.58 -1.73 -8.31
CA ARG A 85 4.45 -2.90 -8.39
C ARG A 85 5.02 -3.24 -7.02
N ARG A 86 5.48 -4.47 -6.88
CA ARG A 86 6.30 -4.88 -5.74
C ARG A 86 7.76 -4.54 -6.03
N LEU A 87 8.44 -3.96 -5.04
CA LEU A 87 9.86 -3.69 -5.04
C LEU A 87 10.50 -4.52 -3.93
N GLU A 88 11.56 -5.23 -4.26
CA GLU A 88 12.46 -5.85 -3.29
C GLU A 88 13.46 -4.78 -2.83
N LEU A 89 13.79 -4.77 -1.54
CA LEU A 89 14.72 -3.81 -0.96
C LEU A 89 15.93 -4.57 -0.39
N GLU A 90 17.12 -4.06 -0.64
CA GLU A 90 18.38 -4.74 -0.28
C GLU A 90 18.97 -4.25 1.06
N GLU A 91 18.39 -3.21 1.67
CA GLU A 91 18.96 -2.61 2.88
C GLU A 91 18.56 -3.37 4.14
N THR A 92 19.53 -3.61 5.03
CA THR A 92 19.33 -4.33 6.30
C THR A 92 18.34 -3.66 7.26
N THR A 93 18.07 -2.37 7.07
CA THR A 93 17.12 -1.60 7.86
C THR A 93 15.72 -1.52 7.22
N SER A 94 15.57 -1.96 5.97
CA SER A 94 14.34 -1.85 5.19
C SER A 94 13.52 -3.15 5.26
N LEU A 95 12.25 -3.07 4.89
CA LEU A 95 11.42 -4.26 4.65
C LEU A 95 12.02 -5.12 3.54
N GLU A 96 11.77 -6.43 3.52
CA GLU A 96 12.21 -7.29 2.39
C GLU A 96 11.60 -6.83 1.07
N SER A 97 10.31 -6.50 1.08
CA SER A 97 9.60 -5.99 -0.09
C SER A 97 8.47 -5.04 0.28
N ILE A 98 8.18 -4.12 -0.63
CA ILE A 98 7.12 -3.12 -0.52
C ILE A 98 6.33 -3.00 -1.82
N TRP A 99 5.01 -2.91 -1.71
CA TRP A 99 4.15 -2.47 -2.82
C TRP A 99 4.18 -0.96 -2.94
N VAL A 100 4.41 -0.43 -4.15
CA VAL A 100 4.41 1.01 -4.40
C VAL A 100 3.60 1.36 -5.64
N GLN A 101 2.96 2.53 -5.62
CA GLN A 101 2.35 3.20 -6.76
C GLN A 101 3.14 4.47 -7.08
N PRO A 102 4.11 4.45 -8.02
CA PRO A 102 5.06 5.54 -8.21
C PRO A 102 4.46 6.93 -8.50
N ARG A 103 3.23 6.98 -9.01
CA ARG A 103 2.53 8.24 -9.33
C ARG A 103 1.62 8.75 -8.20
N ARG A 104 1.46 7.98 -7.12
CA ARG A 104 0.45 8.23 -6.07
C ARG A 104 1.00 8.17 -4.67
N ASP A 105 1.97 7.28 -4.43
CA ASP A 105 2.53 7.05 -3.12
C ASP A 105 3.59 8.10 -2.78
N VAL A 106 3.63 8.50 -1.51
CA VAL A 106 4.70 9.31 -0.94
C VAL A 106 5.61 8.37 -0.15
N LEU A 107 6.89 8.28 -0.54
CA LEU A 107 7.86 7.43 0.15
C LEU A 107 8.26 8.07 1.49
N HIS A 108 8.18 7.31 2.57
CA HIS A 108 8.65 7.70 3.89
C HIS A 108 9.86 6.86 4.30
N LEU A 109 10.93 7.54 4.67
CA LEU A 109 12.21 6.96 5.09
C LEU A 109 12.53 7.45 6.50
N ASN A 110 12.74 6.53 7.43
CA ASN A 110 13.19 6.90 8.76
C ASN A 110 14.67 7.30 8.72
N TRP A 111 14.96 8.52 9.16
CA TRP A 111 16.34 8.95 9.37
C TRP A 111 16.87 8.43 10.70
N THR A 112 17.86 7.55 10.66
CA THR A 112 18.56 7.05 11.85
C THR A 112 20.07 7.17 11.68
N ARG A 113 20.80 7.30 12.79
CA ARG A 113 22.28 7.33 12.78
C ARG A 113 22.86 6.05 12.17
N LEU A 114 22.17 4.91 12.30
CA LEU A 114 22.57 3.64 11.70
C LEU A 114 22.47 3.66 10.16
N ARG A 115 21.41 4.25 9.57
CA ARG A 115 21.34 4.45 8.11
C ARG A 115 22.55 5.24 7.59
N TYR A 116 22.97 6.31 8.29
CA TYR A 116 24.17 7.07 7.91
C TYR A 116 25.45 6.22 7.90
N VAL A 117 25.63 5.35 8.90
CA VAL A 117 26.81 4.47 8.98
C VAL A 117 26.80 3.42 7.87
N VAL A 118 25.65 2.83 7.55
CA VAL A 118 25.52 1.84 6.46
C VAL A 118 25.78 2.50 5.10
N TRP A 119 25.11 3.62 4.80
CA TRP A 119 25.32 4.35 3.56
C TRP A 119 26.75 4.90 3.43
N GLY A 120 27.34 5.35 4.54
CA GLY A 120 28.72 5.83 4.59
C GLY A 120 29.75 4.72 4.35
N LYS A 121 29.44 3.46 4.66
CA LYS A 121 30.30 2.30 4.35
C LYS A 121 30.19 1.86 2.89
N SER A 122 28.97 1.80 2.34
CA SER A 122 28.76 1.40 0.93
C SER A 122 29.39 2.38 -0.08
N ARG A 123 29.50 3.67 0.27
CA ARG A 123 30.15 4.68 -0.59
C ARG A 123 31.67 4.74 -0.49
N ARG A 124 32.29 4.04 0.47
CA ARG A 124 33.76 3.99 0.63
C ARG A 124 34.42 2.80 -0.07
N GLN A 125 33.64 1.97 -0.77
CA GLN A 125 34.13 0.83 -1.56
C GLN A 125 34.26 1.14 -3.07
N LYS A 126 34.30 2.41 -3.47
CA LYS A 126 34.70 2.83 -4.82
C LYS A 126 36.03 3.57 -4.77
#